data_AF-A0AAJ0CU18-F1
#
_entry.id   AF-A0AAJ0CU18-F1
#
_cell.length_a   1.000
_cell.length_b   1.000
_cell.length_c   1.000
_cell.angle_alpha   90.00
_cell.angle_beta   90.00
_cell.angle_gamma   90.00
#
_symmetry.space_group_name_H-M   'P 1'
#
loop_
_entity.id
_entity.type
_entity.pdbx_description
1 polymer ?
#
loop_
_entity_poly.entity_id
_entity_poly.type
_entity_poly.pdbx_seq_one_letter_code
_entity_poly.pdbx_strand_id
1 'polypeptide(L)'
;MSNSTTPPPSPRGFEKVFHPVGFRKGYNFILWFIFAGALLGFTLARLPYLNFDGIFCGPLGSQPENLQTAPGECYYYRGGHGRIGIMLHLATVLPAAFLVCFQFVPIIRYKLLLFHRINGHVIILLSLVSTAGAFMIMRHAFGGEPETQIYLALTGGMFLVALGLAYYNIKRLRIAQHRAWMLRAWFYAGTIISLRLIMMAAAKIISIRGGGGYYSARPCAQIDDVFGHIKEYTLFFYPACEAWYRDATETMVVVKADRGGNPMEIAVALDIFFGSSGMLALLLHGVGVELYLLLTSAEDTHLRNVSLQRRVEKGMGNAGSDESS
;
A
#
# COMPACT_ATOMS: atom_id res chain seq x y z
N MET A 1 46.38 -19.89 -6.62
CA MET A 1 45.22 -20.80 -6.61
C MET A 1 44.02 -20.06 -6.03
N SER A 2 43.22 -19.37 -6.86
CA SER A 2 41.97 -18.75 -6.41
C SER A 2 40.80 -19.67 -6.76
N ASN A 3 40.14 -20.21 -5.75
CA ASN A 3 38.93 -20.99 -5.90
C ASN A 3 37.81 -20.10 -6.45
N SER A 4 37.43 -20.33 -7.71
CA SER A 4 36.18 -19.85 -8.28
C SER A 4 35.03 -20.64 -7.67
N THR A 5 34.33 -20.05 -6.69
CA THR A 5 33.06 -20.58 -6.19
C THR A 5 31.96 -20.33 -7.22
N THR A 6 31.80 -21.27 -8.15
CA THR A 6 30.59 -21.36 -8.97
C THR A 6 29.40 -21.62 -8.05
N PRO A 7 28.31 -20.84 -8.14
CA PRO A 7 27.09 -21.11 -7.37
C PRO A 7 26.51 -22.47 -7.77
N PRO A 8 25.86 -23.20 -6.82
CA PRO A 8 25.30 -24.51 -7.11
C PRO A 8 24.26 -24.42 -8.26
N PRO A 9 24.25 -25.40 -9.17
CA PRO A 9 23.29 -25.41 -10.27
C PRO A 9 21.87 -25.47 -9.70
N SER A 10 21.00 -24.57 -10.19
CA SER A 10 19.59 -24.61 -9.83
C SER A 10 18.98 -25.92 -10.35
N PRO A 11 18.05 -26.57 -9.64
CA PRO A 11 17.47 -27.83 -10.09
C PRO A 11 16.83 -27.62 -11.47
N ARG A 12 17.22 -28.43 -12.46
CA ARG A 12 16.89 -28.31 -13.91
C ARG A 12 15.40 -28.06 -14.25
N GLY A 13 14.47 -28.31 -13.33
CA GLY A 13 13.05 -27.99 -13.47
C GLY A 13 12.71 -26.51 -13.19
N PHE A 14 13.44 -25.85 -12.30
CA PHE A 14 13.20 -24.46 -11.89
C PHE A 14 13.52 -23.48 -13.02
N GLU A 15 14.56 -23.77 -13.82
CA GLU A 15 14.94 -22.96 -14.99
C GLU A 15 13.82 -22.89 -16.05
N LYS A 16 13.05 -23.97 -16.22
CA LYS A 16 11.93 -24.00 -17.17
C LYS A 16 10.77 -23.07 -16.79
N VAL A 17 10.68 -22.69 -15.51
CA VAL A 17 9.59 -21.83 -15.00
C VAL A 17 9.92 -20.35 -15.17
N PHE A 18 11.17 -19.93 -14.88
CA PHE A 18 11.50 -18.50 -14.84
C PHE A 18 12.14 -17.95 -16.14
N HIS A 19 12.80 -18.78 -16.95
CA HIS A 19 13.37 -18.35 -18.23
C HIS A 19 12.32 -17.84 -19.25
N PRO A 20 11.12 -18.45 -19.39
CA PRO A 20 10.08 -17.94 -20.28
C PRO A 20 9.57 -16.54 -19.90
N VAL A 21 9.60 -16.22 -18.61
CA VAL A 21 9.22 -14.90 -18.06
C VAL A 21 10.37 -13.87 -18.19
N GLY A 22 11.54 -14.32 -18.66
CA GLY A 22 12.70 -13.49 -18.98
C GLY A 22 13.65 -13.26 -17.79
N PHE A 23 13.46 -13.95 -16.67
CA PHE A 23 14.43 -13.90 -15.56
C PHE A 23 15.67 -14.73 -15.90
N ARG A 24 16.85 -14.20 -15.59
CA ARG A 24 18.14 -14.92 -15.78
C ARG A 24 18.62 -15.63 -14.51
N LYS A 25 18.11 -15.23 -13.35
CA LYS A 25 18.52 -15.75 -12.04
C LYS A 25 17.28 -16.11 -11.23
N GLY A 26 17.26 -17.31 -10.65
CA GLY A 26 16.10 -17.84 -9.93
C GLY A 26 15.69 -16.98 -8.71
N TYR A 27 16.65 -16.39 -7.99
CA TYR A 27 16.32 -15.54 -6.84
C TYR A 27 15.53 -14.27 -7.23
N ASN A 28 15.79 -13.67 -8.39
CA ASN A 28 15.03 -12.52 -8.88
C ASN A 28 13.58 -12.91 -9.20
N PHE A 29 13.38 -14.13 -9.70
CA PHE A 29 12.04 -14.67 -9.93
C PHE A 29 11.31 -14.92 -8.61
N ILE A 30 11.98 -15.51 -7.61
CA ILE A 30 11.37 -15.72 -6.28
C ILE A 30 10.97 -14.39 -5.64
N LEU A 31 11.85 -13.39 -5.65
CA LEU A 31 11.54 -12.07 -5.13
C LEU A 31 10.36 -11.43 -5.88
N TRP A 32 10.36 -11.49 -7.22
CA TRP A 32 9.23 -11.00 -8.01
C TRP A 32 7.93 -11.75 -7.65
N PHE A 33 7.96 -13.08 -7.55
CA PHE A 33 6.80 -13.88 -7.20
C PHE A 33 6.25 -13.52 -5.81
N ILE A 34 7.13 -13.33 -4.82
CA ILE A 34 6.72 -12.94 -3.47
C ILE A 34 6.12 -11.53 -3.48
N PHE A 35 6.83 -10.52 -4.00
CA PHE A 35 6.39 -9.13 -3.89
C PHE A 35 5.29 -8.77 -4.90
N ALA A 36 5.47 -9.07 -6.18
CA ALA A 36 4.46 -8.80 -7.20
C ALA A 36 3.26 -9.76 -7.06
N GLY A 37 3.47 -10.99 -6.62
CA GLY A 37 2.38 -11.93 -6.33
C GLY A 37 1.58 -11.52 -5.11
N ALA A 38 2.23 -11.07 -4.02
CA ALA A 38 1.52 -10.52 -2.86
C ALA A 38 0.72 -9.26 -3.24
N LEU A 39 1.30 -8.36 -4.03
CA LEU A 39 0.61 -7.16 -4.52
C LEU A 39 -0.58 -7.52 -5.43
N LEU A 40 -0.41 -8.47 -6.34
CA LEU A 40 -1.48 -8.95 -7.21
C LEU A 40 -2.60 -9.58 -6.38
N GLY A 41 -2.26 -10.48 -5.45
CA GLY A 41 -3.22 -11.13 -4.56
C GLY A 41 -4.00 -10.13 -3.70
N PHE A 42 -3.30 -9.16 -3.11
CA PHE A 42 -3.93 -8.07 -2.36
C PHE A 42 -4.87 -7.25 -3.24
N THR A 43 -4.43 -6.88 -4.45
CA THR A 43 -5.23 -6.11 -5.40
C THR A 43 -6.50 -6.85 -5.79
N LEU A 44 -6.39 -8.13 -6.16
CA LEU A 44 -7.55 -8.96 -6.54
C LEU A 44 -8.52 -9.14 -5.38
N ALA A 45 -8.01 -9.35 -4.16
CA ALA A 45 -8.84 -9.44 -2.96
C ALA A 45 -9.58 -8.14 -2.62
N ARG A 46 -9.11 -6.99 -3.12
CA ARG A 46 -9.70 -5.66 -2.87
C ARG A 46 -10.47 -5.08 -4.05
N LEU A 47 -10.45 -5.71 -5.23
CA LEU A 47 -11.31 -5.33 -6.37
C LEU A 47 -12.80 -5.19 -6.02
N PRO A 48 -13.40 -6.06 -5.18
CA PRO A 48 -14.81 -5.93 -4.80
C PRO A 48 -15.15 -4.60 -4.10
N TYR A 49 -14.16 -3.90 -3.52
CA TYR A 49 -14.38 -2.61 -2.86
C TYR A 49 -14.84 -1.50 -3.82
N LEU A 50 -14.69 -1.68 -5.13
CA LEU A 50 -15.25 -0.77 -6.13
C LEU A 50 -16.80 -0.75 -6.11
N ASN A 51 -17.43 -1.83 -5.63
CA ASN A 51 -18.85 -1.81 -5.30
C ASN A 51 -19.04 -1.13 -3.93
N PHE A 52 -19.11 0.19 -3.94
CA PHE A 52 -19.09 0.99 -2.72
C PHE A 52 -20.30 0.75 -1.83
N ASP A 53 -21.52 0.94 -2.33
CA ASP A 53 -22.73 0.83 -1.51
C ASP A 53 -23.16 -0.63 -1.26
N GLY A 54 -22.63 -1.60 -2.02
CA GLY A 54 -22.99 -3.00 -1.88
C GLY A 54 -21.98 -3.86 -1.11
N ILE A 55 -20.68 -3.50 -1.15
CA ILE A 55 -19.61 -4.31 -0.54
C ILE A 55 -18.78 -3.46 0.43
N PHE A 56 -18.21 -2.34 -0.03
CA PHE A 56 -17.28 -1.57 0.81
C PHE A 56 -17.99 -0.96 2.04
N CYS A 57 -19.11 -0.30 1.82
CA CYS A 57 -20.02 0.29 2.81
C CYS A 57 -21.43 -0.30 2.72
N GLY A 58 -21.50 -1.61 2.49
CA GLY A 58 -22.76 -2.35 2.41
C GLY A 58 -23.56 -2.38 3.72
N PRO A 59 -24.83 -2.82 3.69
CA PRO A 59 -25.62 -3.03 4.89
C PRO A 59 -24.95 -4.04 5.83
N LEU A 60 -25.11 -3.83 7.15
CA LEU A 60 -24.56 -4.74 8.16
C LEU A 60 -25.06 -6.18 7.92
N GLY A 61 -24.15 -7.15 7.93
CA GLY A 61 -24.48 -8.57 7.70
C GLY A 61 -24.74 -8.97 6.24
N SER A 62 -24.68 -8.05 5.27
CA SER A 62 -24.94 -8.36 3.86
C SER A 62 -23.79 -9.08 3.14
N GLN A 63 -22.56 -9.02 3.67
CA GLN A 63 -21.37 -9.64 3.11
C GLN A 63 -20.48 -10.22 4.23
N PRO A 64 -19.65 -11.24 3.93
CA PRO A 64 -18.62 -11.70 4.86
C PRO A 64 -17.74 -10.55 5.36
N GLU A 65 -17.39 -10.54 6.64
CA GLU A 65 -16.65 -9.42 7.28
C GLU A 65 -15.32 -9.09 6.58
N ASN A 66 -14.67 -10.08 5.96
CA ASN A 66 -13.41 -9.89 5.23
C ASN A 66 -13.54 -9.11 3.91
N LEU A 67 -14.77 -8.92 3.43
CA LEU A 67 -15.13 -8.21 2.20
C LEU A 67 -15.66 -6.79 2.45
N GLN A 68 -15.84 -6.37 3.70
CA GLN A 68 -16.25 -5.01 4.04
C GLN A 68 -15.05 -4.19 4.52
N THR A 69 -15.19 -2.87 4.58
CA THR A 69 -14.20 -2.02 5.25
C THR A 69 -14.23 -2.22 6.77
N ALA A 70 -13.24 -1.69 7.49
CA ALA A 70 -13.25 -1.74 8.96
C ALA A 70 -14.48 -1.02 9.52
N PRO A 71 -15.11 -1.52 10.61
CA PRO A 71 -16.29 -0.87 11.17
C PRO A 71 -16.00 0.58 11.54
N GLY A 72 -16.96 1.47 11.32
CA GLY A 72 -16.84 2.90 11.64
C GLY A 72 -16.20 3.76 10.56
N GLU A 73 -15.51 3.18 9.57
CA GLU A 73 -14.93 3.95 8.46
C GLU A 73 -16.02 4.56 7.54
N CYS A 74 -17.12 3.84 7.34
CA CYS A 74 -18.20 4.25 6.44
C CYS A 74 -18.94 5.51 6.88
N TYR A 75 -18.98 5.80 8.19
CA TYR A 75 -19.47 7.06 8.73
C TYR A 75 -18.84 8.28 8.03
N TYR A 76 -17.52 8.22 7.79
CA TYR A 76 -16.79 9.30 7.11
C TYR A 76 -16.80 9.20 5.58
N TYR A 77 -16.98 8.00 5.02
CA TYR A 77 -16.88 7.75 3.58
C TYR A 77 -18.20 7.82 2.83
N ARG A 78 -19.36 7.75 3.49
CA ARG A 78 -20.67 7.77 2.81
C ARG A 78 -21.00 9.12 2.16
N GLY A 79 -20.43 10.23 2.64
CA GLY A 79 -20.77 11.58 2.18
C GLY A 79 -19.58 12.46 1.81
N GLY A 80 -19.89 13.59 1.17
CA GLY A 80 -18.98 14.72 0.94
C GLY A 80 -17.65 14.35 0.28
N HIS A 81 -16.58 15.01 0.74
CA HIS A 81 -15.22 14.79 0.26
C HIS A 81 -14.67 13.40 0.60
N GLY A 82 -15.16 12.75 1.68
CA GLY A 82 -14.78 11.41 2.08
C GLY A 82 -15.09 10.38 1.00
N ARG A 83 -16.34 10.40 0.47
CA ARG A 83 -16.77 9.53 -0.62
C ARG A 83 -15.94 9.73 -1.88
N ILE A 84 -15.70 10.98 -2.26
CA ILE A 84 -14.91 11.31 -3.44
C ILE A 84 -13.48 10.80 -3.28
N GLY A 85 -12.86 11.07 -2.12
CA GLY A 85 -11.48 10.69 -1.86
C GLY A 85 -11.24 9.18 -1.88
N ILE A 86 -12.09 8.41 -1.19
CA ILE A 86 -11.95 6.95 -1.16
C ILE A 86 -12.24 6.32 -2.52
N MET A 87 -13.22 6.83 -3.27
CA MET A 87 -13.52 6.35 -4.62
C MET A 87 -12.38 6.66 -5.59
N LEU A 88 -11.84 7.89 -5.56
CA LEU A 88 -10.66 8.24 -6.35
C LEU A 88 -9.49 7.33 -6.00
N HIS A 89 -9.25 7.09 -4.71
CA HIS A 89 -8.19 6.21 -4.25
C HIS A 89 -8.36 4.78 -4.77
N LEU A 90 -9.51 4.13 -4.51
CA LEU A 90 -9.76 2.73 -4.89
C LEU A 90 -9.82 2.54 -6.41
N ALA A 91 -10.56 3.38 -7.11
CA ALA A 91 -10.77 3.28 -8.56
C ALA A 91 -9.48 3.48 -9.37
N THR A 92 -8.43 4.04 -8.77
CA THR A 92 -7.15 4.27 -9.45
C THR A 92 -5.99 3.47 -8.88
N VAL A 93 -5.95 3.20 -7.57
CA VAL A 93 -4.88 2.39 -6.96
C VAL A 93 -4.97 0.93 -7.35
N LEU A 94 -6.18 0.36 -7.40
CA LEU A 94 -6.39 -1.05 -7.72
C LEU A 94 -5.97 -1.37 -9.16
N PRO A 95 -6.39 -0.62 -10.19
CA PRO A 95 -5.86 -0.84 -11.54
C PRO A 95 -4.36 -0.53 -11.63
N ALA A 96 -3.84 0.51 -10.96
CA ALA A 96 -2.40 0.79 -10.97
C ALA A 96 -1.57 -0.37 -10.40
N ALA A 97 -1.99 -0.92 -9.25
CA ALA A 97 -1.33 -2.05 -8.59
C ALA A 97 -1.45 -3.35 -9.39
N PHE A 98 -2.56 -3.58 -10.10
CA PHE A 98 -2.67 -4.69 -11.05
C PHE A 98 -1.69 -4.52 -12.23
N LEU A 99 -1.68 -3.32 -12.82
CA LEU A 99 -0.89 -3.02 -14.01
C LEU A 99 0.62 -3.01 -13.76
N VAL A 100 1.06 -2.63 -12.55
CA VAL A 100 2.49 -2.60 -12.21
C VAL A 100 3.10 -4.00 -12.11
N CYS A 101 2.31 -5.03 -11.78
CA CYS A 101 2.84 -6.40 -11.72
C CYS A 101 3.48 -6.80 -13.06
N PHE A 102 2.92 -6.31 -14.18
CA PHE A 102 3.46 -6.49 -15.53
C PHE A 102 4.70 -5.62 -15.83
N GLN A 103 4.85 -4.46 -15.17
CA GLN A 103 6.03 -3.59 -15.35
C GLN A 103 7.32 -4.28 -14.90
N PHE A 104 7.24 -5.12 -13.88
CA PHE A 104 8.38 -5.85 -13.33
C PHE A 104 8.65 -7.21 -14.01
N VAL A 105 7.87 -7.57 -15.03
CA VAL A 105 8.10 -8.79 -15.83
C VAL A 105 9.17 -8.53 -16.89
N PRO A 106 10.35 -9.19 -16.83
CA PRO A 106 11.45 -8.90 -17.73
C PRO A 106 11.12 -9.11 -19.20
N ILE A 107 10.36 -10.14 -19.58
CA ILE A 107 10.07 -10.37 -21.00
C ILE A 107 9.29 -9.24 -21.65
N ILE A 108 8.46 -8.53 -20.89
CA ILE A 108 7.69 -7.38 -21.38
C ILE A 108 8.63 -6.23 -21.76
N ARG A 109 9.69 -5.99 -20.98
CA ARG A 109 10.67 -4.94 -21.31
C ARG A 109 11.58 -5.30 -22.49
N TYR A 110 11.71 -6.58 -22.83
CA TYR A 110 12.53 -7.03 -23.96
C TYR A 110 11.74 -7.13 -25.26
N LYS A 111 10.49 -7.61 -25.21
CA LYS A 111 9.67 -7.89 -26.41
C LYS A 111 8.53 -6.90 -26.64
N LEU A 112 8.00 -6.27 -25.59
CA LEU A 112 6.79 -5.44 -25.64
C LEU A 112 7.07 -4.03 -25.08
N LEU A 113 8.12 -3.38 -25.60
CA LEU A 113 8.58 -2.07 -25.13
C LEU A 113 7.51 -0.97 -25.22
N LEU A 114 6.69 -0.96 -26.29
CA LEU A 114 5.62 0.03 -26.43
C LEU A 114 4.57 -0.12 -25.33
N PHE A 115 4.16 -1.36 -25.05
CA PHE A 115 3.25 -1.66 -23.95
C PHE A 115 3.82 -1.22 -22.61
N HIS A 116 5.09 -1.57 -22.30
CA HIS A 116 5.76 -1.13 -21.07
C HIS A 116 5.70 0.39 -20.89
N ARG A 117 5.96 1.16 -21.96
CA ARG A 117 5.93 2.63 -21.94
C ARG A 117 4.52 3.18 -21.74
N ILE A 118 3.53 2.75 -22.51
CA ILE A 118 2.15 3.25 -22.39
C ILE A 118 1.60 2.89 -21.01
N ASN A 119 1.73 1.64 -20.61
CA ASN A 119 1.32 1.16 -19.30
C ASN A 119 2.00 1.95 -18.16
N GLY A 120 3.29 2.29 -18.31
CA GLY A 120 4.01 3.11 -17.32
C GLY A 120 3.41 4.50 -17.12
N HIS A 121 2.97 5.18 -18.20
CA HIS A 121 2.33 6.50 -18.08
C HIS A 121 0.93 6.39 -17.46
N VAL A 122 0.16 5.36 -17.82
CA VAL A 122 -1.14 5.06 -17.21
C VAL A 122 -0.98 4.83 -15.71
N ILE A 123 -0.02 4.01 -15.31
CA ILE A 123 0.27 3.72 -13.91
C ILE A 123 0.63 5.00 -13.14
N ILE A 124 1.50 5.86 -13.70
CA ILE A 124 1.88 7.13 -13.04
C ILE A 124 0.64 8.01 -12.85
N LEU A 125 -0.19 8.20 -13.89
CA LEU A 125 -1.40 9.02 -13.81
C LEU A 125 -2.35 8.50 -12.74
N LEU A 126 -2.65 7.19 -12.76
CA LEU A 126 -3.51 6.54 -11.76
C LEU A 126 -2.93 6.68 -10.35
N SER A 127 -1.61 6.55 -10.20
CA SER A 127 -0.93 6.71 -8.90
C SER A 127 -1.07 8.12 -8.34
N LEU A 128 -0.93 9.16 -9.19
CA LEU A 128 -1.10 10.55 -8.77
C LEU A 128 -2.53 10.84 -8.29
N VAL A 129 -3.53 10.38 -9.06
CA VAL A 129 -4.96 10.54 -8.68
C VAL A 129 -5.28 9.75 -7.41
N SER A 130 -4.73 8.54 -7.29
CA SER A 130 -4.89 7.70 -6.10
C SER A 130 -4.35 8.37 -4.85
N THR A 131 -3.15 8.96 -4.91
CA THR A 131 -2.53 9.63 -3.76
C THR A 131 -3.30 10.89 -3.37
N ALA A 132 -3.83 11.65 -4.34
CA ALA A 132 -4.72 12.77 -4.06
C ALA A 132 -5.98 12.30 -3.30
N GLY A 133 -6.61 11.22 -3.76
CA GLY A 133 -7.75 10.60 -3.07
C GLY A 133 -7.41 10.14 -1.64
N ALA A 134 -6.24 9.54 -1.45
CA ALA A 134 -5.75 9.13 -0.13
C ALA A 134 -5.57 10.32 0.83
N PHE A 135 -5.01 11.44 0.35
CA PHE A 135 -4.86 12.65 1.15
C PHE A 135 -6.20 13.33 1.48
N MET A 136 -7.24 13.14 0.66
CA MET A 136 -8.58 13.65 0.98
C MET A 136 -9.23 12.94 2.17
N ILE A 137 -8.85 11.68 2.42
CA ILE A 137 -9.46 10.83 3.46
C ILE A 137 -8.57 10.61 4.69
N MET A 138 -7.29 10.97 4.61
CA MET A 138 -6.29 10.63 5.64
C MET A 138 -6.65 11.11 7.06
N ARG A 139 -7.44 12.18 7.19
CA ARG A 139 -7.87 12.74 8.49
C ARG A 139 -8.73 11.77 9.31
N HIS A 140 -9.42 10.84 8.64
CA HIS A 140 -10.36 9.92 9.27
C HIS A 140 -10.06 8.45 8.97
N ALA A 141 -9.08 8.16 8.12
CA ALA A 141 -8.69 6.81 7.78
C ALA A 141 -8.19 6.05 9.01
N PHE A 142 -8.80 4.91 9.31
CA PHE A 142 -8.48 4.03 10.44
C PHE A 142 -8.38 4.82 11.76
N GLY A 143 -9.45 5.53 12.11
CA GLY A 143 -9.53 6.33 13.33
C GLY A 143 -8.93 7.73 13.24
N GLY A 144 -8.07 7.99 12.25
CA GLY A 144 -7.54 9.31 11.98
C GLY A 144 -6.54 9.83 13.02
N GLU A 145 -5.98 8.96 13.85
CA GLU A 145 -4.99 9.34 14.86
C GLU A 145 -3.77 10.05 14.21
N PRO A 146 -3.10 10.97 14.93
CA PRO A 146 -1.96 11.72 14.36
C PRO A 146 -0.87 10.82 13.77
N GLU A 147 -0.63 9.65 14.35
CA GLU A 147 0.33 8.68 13.82
C GLU A 147 -0.08 8.14 12.44
N THR A 148 -1.38 7.81 12.27
CA THR A 148 -1.93 7.39 10.97
C THR A 148 -1.76 8.48 9.93
N GLN A 149 -2.04 9.73 10.29
CA GLN A 149 -1.87 10.87 9.39
C GLN A 149 -0.41 11.07 8.99
N ILE A 150 0.53 11.00 9.94
CA ILE A 150 1.97 11.12 9.66
C ILE A 150 2.44 9.99 8.74
N TYR A 151 2.05 8.75 9.02
CA TYR A 151 2.39 7.60 8.19
C TYR A 151 1.88 7.77 6.75
N LEU A 152 0.62 8.15 6.57
CA LEU A 152 0.01 8.36 5.25
C LEU A 152 0.67 9.52 4.50
N ALA A 153 0.92 10.65 5.17
CA ALA A 153 1.61 11.80 4.58
C ALA A 153 3.04 11.46 4.15
N LEU A 154 3.79 10.79 5.02
CA LEU A 154 5.17 10.40 4.74
C LEU A 154 5.24 9.38 3.60
N THR A 155 4.44 8.32 3.66
CA THR A 155 4.44 7.27 2.63
C THR A 155 3.97 7.83 1.28
N GLY A 156 2.89 8.62 1.27
CA GLY A 156 2.40 9.29 0.06
C GLY A 156 3.42 10.27 -0.51
N GLY A 157 4.05 11.08 0.33
CA GLY A 157 5.11 12.00 -0.08
C GLY A 157 6.33 11.29 -0.67
N MET A 158 6.84 10.27 0.01
CA MET A 158 7.96 9.44 -0.49
C MET A 158 7.60 8.74 -1.80
N PHE A 159 6.38 8.24 -1.94
CA PHE A 159 5.87 7.64 -3.17
C PHE A 159 5.84 8.64 -4.34
N LEU A 160 5.29 9.84 -4.13
CA LEU A 160 5.23 10.89 -5.15
C LEU A 160 6.62 11.39 -5.56
N VAL A 161 7.52 11.60 -4.59
CA VAL A 161 8.91 11.97 -4.87
C VAL A 161 9.60 10.88 -5.69
N ALA A 162 9.43 9.61 -5.32
CA ALA A 162 10.01 8.49 -6.05
C ALA A 162 9.47 8.39 -7.49
N LEU A 163 8.16 8.56 -7.70
CA LEU A 163 7.57 8.61 -9.04
C LEU A 163 8.09 9.80 -9.86
N GLY A 164 8.20 10.98 -9.25
CA GLY A 164 8.73 12.19 -9.90
C GLY A 164 10.18 12.00 -10.34
N LEU A 165 11.04 11.46 -9.46
CA LEU A 165 12.44 11.17 -9.77
C LEU A 165 12.58 10.03 -10.79
N ALA A 166 11.73 9.00 -10.73
CA ALA A 166 11.69 7.95 -11.74
C ALA A 166 11.34 8.50 -13.12
N TYR A 167 10.34 9.39 -13.20
CA TYR A 167 9.92 10.04 -14.44
C TYR A 167 11.00 11.00 -14.98
N TYR A 168 11.59 11.81 -14.10
CA TYR A 168 12.69 12.70 -14.47
C TYR A 168 13.87 11.93 -15.07
N ASN A 169 14.31 10.87 -14.40
CA ASN A 169 15.47 10.08 -14.85
C ASN A 169 15.22 9.37 -16.18
N ILE A 170 14.02 8.84 -16.44
CA ILE A 170 13.74 8.21 -17.74
C ILE A 170 13.70 9.24 -18.88
N LYS A 171 13.23 10.46 -18.63
CA LYS A 171 13.30 11.56 -19.63
C LYS A 171 14.73 11.99 -19.91
N ARG A 172 15.62 11.90 -18.92
CA ARG A 172 17.08 12.11 -19.07
C ARG A 172 17.84 10.87 -19.57
N LEU A 173 17.13 9.81 -19.97
CA LEU A 173 17.69 8.53 -20.41
C LEU A 173 18.61 7.84 -19.37
N ARG A 174 18.46 8.16 -18.08
CA ARG A 174 19.14 7.49 -16.96
C ARG A 174 18.32 6.28 -16.53
N ILE A 175 18.45 5.17 -17.27
CA ILE A 175 17.60 3.98 -17.11
C ILE A 175 17.84 3.30 -15.76
N ALA A 176 19.10 3.26 -15.31
CA ALA A 176 19.50 2.68 -14.04
C ALA A 176 18.80 3.37 -12.86
N GLN A 177 18.84 4.71 -12.84
CA GLN A 177 18.16 5.54 -11.85
C GLN A 177 16.64 5.45 -11.94
N HIS A 178 16.08 5.42 -13.16
CA HIS A 178 14.65 5.19 -13.33
C HIS A 178 14.20 3.88 -12.67
N ARG A 179 14.92 2.77 -12.91
CA ARG A 179 14.63 1.47 -12.28
C ARG A 179 14.69 1.57 -10.76
N ALA A 180 15.75 2.19 -10.22
CA ALA A 180 15.94 2.32 -8.78
C ALA A 180 14.79 3.10 -8.11
N TRP A 181 14.38 4.23 -8.68
CA TRP A 181 13.27 5.03 -8.16
C TRP A 181 11.90 4.36 -8.35
N MET A 182 11.68 3.63 -9.44
CA MET A 182 10.45 2.83 -9.61
C MET A 182 10.34 1.71 -8.57
N LEU A 183 11.46 1.05 -8.23
CA LEU A 183 11.47 0.05 -7.17
C LEU A 183 11.12 0.69 -5.82
N ARG A 184 11.76 1.81 -5.47
CA ARG A 184 11.43 2.56 -4.23
C ARG A 184 9.96 2.90 -4.14
N ALA A 185 9.39 3.49 -5.20
CA ALA A 185 7.97 3.86 -5.24
C ALA A 185 7.06 2.67 -4.93
N TRP A 186 7.25 1.53 -5.60
CA TRP A 186 6.35 0.39 -5.43
C TRP A 186 6.59 -0.42 -4.16
N PHE A 187 7.78 -0.35 -3.57
CA PHE A 187 8.00 -0.85 -2.20
C PHE A 187 7.33 0.05 -1.17
N TYR A 188 7.37 1.38 -1.31
CA TYR A 188 6.63 2.29 -0.42
C TYR A 188 5.11 2.05 -0.52
N ALA A 189 4.57 1.89 -1.73
CA ALA A 189 3.17 1.53 -1.93
C ALA A 189 2.83 0.13 -1.37
N GLY A 190 3.76 -0.82 -1.47
CA GLY A 190 3.62 -2.19 -0.95
C GLY A 190 3.54 -2.29 0.57
N THR A 191 3.88 -1.23 1.31
CA THR A 191 3.79 -1.19 2.78
C THR A 191 2.37 -1.50 3.29
N ILE A 192 1.33 -1.22 2.49
CA ILE A 192 -0.08 -1.52 2.82
C ILE A 192 -0.32 -3.02 3.10
N ILE A 193 0.45 -3.91 2.49
CA ILE A 193 0.30 -5.35 2.70
C ILE A 193 0.89 -5.73 4.05
N SER A 194 2.14 -5.32 4.30
CA SER A 194 2.83 -5.61 5.56
C SER A 194 2.16 -4.95 6.75
N LEU A 195 1.72 -3.70 6.63
CA LEU A 195 1.05 -3.00 7.73
C LEU A 195 -0.24 -3.73 8.12
N ARG A 196 -1.01 -4.27 7.17
CA ARG A 196 -2.24 -5.01 7.49
C ARG A 196 -1.94 -6.26 8.30
N LEU A 197 -0.88 -6.99 7.97
CA LEU A 197 -0.45 -8.17 8.72
C LEU A 197 -0.01 -7.80 10.14
N ILE A 198 0.81 -6.76 10.28
CA ILE A 198 1.30 -6.27 11.58
C ILE A 198 0.13 -5.77 12.43
N MET A 199 -0.75 -4.95 11.85
CA MET A 199 -1.95 -4.40 12.50
C MET A 199 -2.88 -5.52 13.00
N MET A 200 -3.16 -6.53 12.17
CA MET A 200 -3.99 -7.67 12.59
C MET A 200 -3.35 -8.49 13.71
N ALA A 201 -2.03 -8.66 13.68
CA ALA A 201 -1.29 -9.33 14.75
C ALA A 201 -1.32 -8.51 16.05
N ALA A 202 -1.07 -7.21 15.98
CA ALA A 202 -1.11 -6.30 17.12
C ALA A 202 -2.51 -6.27 17.77
N ALA A 203 -3.56 -6.11 16.96
CA ALA A 203 -4.96 -6.18 17.41
C ALA A 203 -5.26 -7.50 18.13
N LYS A 204 -4.75 -8.64 17.63
CA LYS A 204 -4.90 -9.94 18.28
C LYS A 204 -4.16 -10.02 19.61
N ILE A 205 -2.93 -9.49 19.67
CA ILE A 205 -2.08 -9.53 20.87
C ILE A 205 -2.71 -8.75 22.02
N ILE A 206 -3.15 -7.51 21.77
CA ILE A 206 -3.75 -6.69 22.83
C ILE A 206 -5.10 -7.23 23.33
N SER A 207 -5.76 -8.05 22.50
CA SER A 207 -7.05 -8.66 22.83
C SER A 207 -6.91 -9.97 23.62
N ILE A 208 -5.68 -10.46 23.85
CA ILE A 208 -5.44 -11.65 24.65
C ILE A 208 -5.95 -11.41 26.07
N ARG A 209 -6.82 -12.33 26.56
CA ARG A 209 -7.53 -12.22 27.84
C ARG A 209 -8.48 -11.02 27.94
N GLY A 210 -9.09 -10.64 26.82
CA GLY A 210 -10.16 -9.65 26.77
C GLY A 210 -9.67 -8.21 26.83
N GLY A 211 -8.71 -7.83 25.98
CA GLY A 211 -8.44 -6.42 25.65
C GLY A 211 -7.91 -5.56 26.80
N GLY A 212 -6.71 -5.82 27.30
CA GLY A 212 -6.15 -5.05 28.42
C GLY A 212 -5.39 -3.79 27.99
N GLY A 213 -5.81 -2.61 28.47
CA GLY A 213 -4.95 -1.42 28.54
C GLY A 213 -4.91 -0.48 27.32
N TYR A 214 -5.73 -0.71 26.30
CA TYR A 214 -5.80 0.14 25.11
C TYR A 214 -7.22 0.64 24.88
N TYR A 215 -7.35 1.94 24.66
CA TYR A 215 -8.62 2.64 24.48
C TYR A 215 -8.45 3.80 23.50
N SER A 216 -9.52 4.16 22.79
CA SER A 216 -9.58 5.36 21.95
C SER A 216 -10.93 6.04 22.09
N ALA A 217 -10.95 7.37 21.99
CA ALA A 217 -12.19 8.13 22.03
C ALA A 217 -12.86 8.13 20.64
N ARG A 218 -14.17 7.91 20.60
CA ARG A 218 -14.98 7.89 19.37
C ARG A 218 -16.27 8.71 19.56
N PRO A 219 -16.74 9.43 18.52
CA PRO A 219 -17.99 10.17 18.59
C PRO A 219 -19.19 9.22 18.59
N CYS A 220 -20.21 9.55 19.38
CA CYS A 220 -21.45 8.76 19.47
C CYS A 220 -22.17 8.60 18.13
N ALA A 221 -22.10 9.60 17.25
CA ALA A 221 -22.66 9.51 15.90
C ALA A 221 -22.00 8.42 15.04
N GLN A 222 -20.68 8.21 15.19
CA GLN A 222 -19.98 7.13 14.49
C GLN A 222 -20.34 5.76 15.09
N ILE A 223 -20.46 5.69 16.42
CA ILE A 223 -20.87 4.47 17.12
C ILE A 223 -22.28 4.07 16.68
N ASP A 224 -23.19 5.03 16.60
CA ASP A 224 -24.55 4.82 16.10
C ASP A 224 -24.59 4.29 14.65
N ASP A 225 -23.80 4.88 13.74
CA ASP A 225 -23.66 4.40 12.36
C ASP A 225 -23.22 2.92 12.30
N VAL A 226 -22.29 2.52 13.17
CA VAL A 226 -21.82 1.12 13.24
C VAL A 226 -22.87 0.15 13.75
N PHE A 227 -23.74 0.59 14.68
CA PHE A 227 -24.87 -0.21 15.15
C PHE A 227 -26.12 -0.07 14.27
N GLY A 228 -25.99 0.52 13.09
CA GLY A 228 -27.07 0.59 12.10
C GLY A 228 -28.17 1.59 12.46
N HIS A 229 -27.84 2.66 13.20
CA HIS A 229 -28.79 3.66 13.69
C HIS A 229 -29.85 3.13 14.65
N ILE A 230 -29.50 2.08 15.42
CA ILE A 230 -30.38 1.43 16.39
C ILE A 230 -30.00 1.91 17.80
N LYS A 231 -30.78 2.88 18.31
CA LYS A 231 -30.56 3.52 19.62
C LYS A 231 -30.40 2.54 20.76
N GLU A 232 -31.21 1.50 20.81
CA GLU A 232 -31.20 0.49 21.86
C GLU A 232 -29.86 -0.24 21.91
N TYR A 233 -29.25 -0.56 20.76
CA TYR A 233 -27.94 -1.20 20.70
C TYR A 233 -26.81 -0.25 21.08
N THR A 234 -26.85 0.99 20.58
CA THR A 234 -25.85 1.99 20.94
C THR A 234 -25.83 2.26 22.44
N LEU A 235 -27.00 2.44 23.07
CA LEU A 235 -27.08 2.71 24.51
C LEU A 235 -26.82 1.48 25.38
N PHE A 236 -27.06 0.27 24.86
CA PHE A 236 -26.71 -0.97 25.56
C PHE A 236 -25.19 -1.10 25.75
N PHE A 237 -24.39 -0.84 24.70
CA PHE A 237 -22.93 -0.91 24.79
C PHE A 237 -22.29 0.39 25.30
N TYR A 238 -22.86 1.55 24.97
CA TYR A 238 -22.30 2.86 25.24
C TYR A 238 -23.38 3.81 25.84
N PRO A 239 -23.81 3.60 27.10
CA PRO A 239 -24.84 4.42 27.73
C PRO A 239 -24.47 5.91 27.85
N ALA A 240 -23.16 6.22 27.85
CA ALA A 240 -22.66 7.59 27.82
C ALA A 240 -23.09 8.38 26.56
N CYS A 241 -23.57 7.71 25.51
CA CYS A 241 -24.13 8.36 24.32
C CYS A 241 -25.57 8.89 24.50
N GLU A 242 -26.19 8.71 25.67
CA GLU A 242 -27.55 9.20 25.92
C GLU A 242 -27.67 10.73 25.76
N ALA A 243 -26.65 11.49 26.14
CA ALA A 243 -26.64 12.95 25.99
C ALA A 243 -26.69 13.38 24.51
N TRP A 244 -25.97 12.68 23.62
CA TRP A 244 -26.01 12.92 22.18
C TRP A 244 -27.42 12.72 21.59
N TYR A 245 -28.15 11.70 22.04
CA TYR A 245 -29.53 11.47 21.62
C TYR A 245 -30.54 12.52 22.10
N ARG A 246 -30.23 13.22 23.19
CA ARG A 246 -31.10 14.27 23.75
C ARG A 246 -30.89 15.60 23.04
N ASP A 247 -29.64 16.03 22.94
CA ASP A 247 -29.31 17.41 22.58
C ASP A 247 -28.52 17.52 21.27
N ALA A 248 -28.26 16.40 20.57
CA ALA A 248 -27.42 16.33 19.37
C ALA A 248 -26.02 16.96 19.54
N THR A 249 -25.54 17.05 20.77
CA THR A 249 -24.22 17.60 21.11
C THR A 249 -23.12 16.61 20.73
N GLU A 250 -22.01 17.11 20.19
CA GLU A 250 -20.84 16.26 19.89
C GLU A 250 -20.32 15.60 21.17
N THR A 251 -20.74 14.35 21.39
CA THR A 251 -20.39 13.56 22.56
C THR A 251 -19.37 12.51 22.15
N MET A 252 -18.23 12.50 22.84
CA MET A 252 -17.16 11.52 22.67
C MET A 252 -17.22 10.51 23.80
N VAL A 253 -17.07 9.23 23.48
CA VAL A 253 -17.00 8.15 24.47
C VAL A 253 -15.74 7.34 24.27
N VAL A 254 -15.20 6.84 25.38
CA VAL A 254 -14.00 6.01 25.37
C VAL A 254 -14.41 4.58 25.02
N VAL A 255 -13.81 4.06 23.96
CA VAL A 255 -14.04 2.71 23.45
C VAL A 255 -12.79 1.88 23.70
N LYS A 256 -12.99 0.68 24.23
CA LYS A 256 -11.92 -0.30 24.47
C LYS A 256 -11.46 -0.92 23.16
N ALA A 257 -10.17 -1.17 23.04
CA ALA A 257 -9.62 -1.92 21.92
C ALA A 257 -9.72 -3.43 22.20
N ASP A 258 -10.68 -4.10 21.58
CA ASP A 258 -10.88 -5.55 21.75
C ASP A 258 -11.39 -6.21 20.46
N ARG A 259 -10.56 -7.07 19.86
CA ARG A 259 -10.90 -7.83 18.65
C ARG A 259 -11.95 -8.92 18.91
N GLY A 260 -12.13 -9.34 20.17
CA GLY A 260 -13.20 -10.26 20.56
C GLY A 260 -14.48 -9.55 21.02
N GLY A 261 -14.49 -8.23 20.96
CA GLY A 261 -15.55 -7.36 21.46
C GLY A 261 -16.66 -7.07 20.46
N ASN A 262 -17.41 -6.00 20.73
CA ASN A 262 -18.43 -5.51 19.81
C ASN A 262 -17.80 -4.83 18.56
N PRO A 263 -18.57 -4.54 17.49
CA PRO A 263 -18.02 -3.98 16.25
C PRO A 263 -17.18 -2.71 16.41
N MET A 264 -17.52 -1.82 17.35
CA MET A 264 -16.74 -0.62 17.64
C MET A 264 -15.44 -0.92 18.39
N GLU A 265 -15.43 -1.93 19.26
CA GLU A 265 -14.19 -2.38 19.92
C GLU A 265 -13.23 -3.03 18.93
N ILE A 266 -13.76 -3.76 17.95
CA ILE A 266 -12.99 -4.34 16.84
C ILE A 266 -12.39 -3.22 15.98
N ALA A 267 -13.18 -2.19 15.65
CA ALA A 267 -12.70 -1.03 14.91
C ALA A 267 -11.51 -0.37 15.63
N VAL A 268 -11.69 -0.03 16.91
CA VAL A 268 -10.63 0.60 17.71
C VAL A 268 -9.41 -0.29 17.83
N ALA A 269 -9.55 -1.62 17.96
CA ALA A 269 -8.41 -2.54 17.98
C ALA A 269 -7.58 -2.53 16.69
N LEU A 270 -8.20 -2.25 15.54
CA LEU A 270 -7.51 -2.12 14.25
C LEU A 270 -6.92 -0.72 14.06
N ASP A 271 -7.68 0.31 14.38
CA ASP A 271 -7.35 1.71 14.14
C ASP A 271 -6.08 2.16 14.88
N ILE A 272 -6.01 1.90 16.20
CA ILE A 272 -4.93 2.40 17.05
C ILE A 272 -3.54 1.89 16.66
N PHE A 273 -3.47 0.81 15.87
CA PHE A 273 -2.22 0.23 15.37
C PHE A 273 -1.99 0.48 13.89
N PHE A 274 -2.91 1.10 13.16
CA PHE A 274 -2.76 1.32 11.72
C PHE A 274 -1.52 2.18 11.43
N GLY A 275 -1.39 3.32 12.10
CA GLY A 275 -0.25 4.22 11.97
C GLY A 275 1.09 3.57 12.33
N SER A 276 1.21 2.97 13.52
CA SER A 276 2.47 2.39 14.00
C SER A 276 2.90 1.16 13.19
N SER A 277 1.93 0.33 12.79
CA SER A 277 2.18 -0.78 11.85
C SER A 277 2.66 -0.26 10.51
N GLY A 278 2.08 0.85 10.03
CA GLY A 278 2.49 1.54 8.82
C GLY A 278 3.93 2.04 8.90
N MET A 279 4.31 2.69 10.00
CA MET A 279 5.68 3.18 10.22
C MET A 279 6.70 2.04 10.24
N LEU A 280 6.41 0.96 10.96
CA LEU A 280 7.27 -0.23 10.98
C LEU A 280 7.38 -0.87 9.59
N ALA A 281 6.27 -1.00 8.87
CA ALA A 281 6.27 -1.52 7.51
C ALA A 281 7.08 -0.62 6.56
N LEU A 282 6.94 0.71 6.67
CA LEU A 282 7.69 1.66 5.85
C LEU A 282 9.19 1.56 6.09
N LEU A 283 9.63 1.41 7.34
CA LEU A 283 11.03 1.18 7.68
C LEU A 283 11.55 -0.12 7.04
N LEU A 284 10.81 -1.23 7.20
CA LEU A 284 11.20 -2.53 6.65
C LEU A 284 11.32 -2.50 5.12
N HIS A 285 10.35 -1.88 4.44
CA HIS A 285 10.34 -1.77 2.98
C HIS A 285 11.41 -0.80 2.49
N GLY A 286 11.60 0.33 3.19
CA GLY A 286 12.63 1.31 2.88
C GLY A 286 14.04 0.74 3.00
N VAL A 287 14.36 0.06 4.09
CA VAL A 287 15.66 -0.63 4.25
C VAL A 287 15.79 -1.77 3.25
N GLY A 288 14.73 -2.56 3.07
CA GLY A 288 14.72 -3.73 2.18
C GLY A 288 15.00 -3.37 0.72
N VAL A 289 14.42 -2.28 0.21
CA VAL A 289 14.65 -1.85 -1.17
C VAL A 289 16.07 -1.32 -1.38
N GLU A 290 16.66 -0.61 -0.42
CA GLU A 290 18.06 -0.17 -0.52
C GLU A 290 19.03 -1.35 -0.50
N LEU A 291 18.82 -2.32 0.40
CA LEU A 291 19.62 -3.56 0.43
C LEU A 291 19.51 -4.31 -0.90
N TYR A 292 18.31 -4.41 -1.47
CA TYR A 292 18.12 -5.04 -2.78
C TYR A 292 18.89 -4.31 -3.89
N LEU A 293 18.87 -2.97 -3.91
CA LEU A 293 19.60 -2.18 -4.90
C LEU A 293 21.12 -2.33 -4.75
N LEU A 294 21.63 -2.33 -3.51
CA LEU A 294 23.06 -2.55 -3.23
C LEU A 294 23.52 -3.94 -3.70
N LEU A 295 22.73 -4.98 -3.43
CA LEU A 295 23.03 -6.36 -3.85
C LEU A 295 22.87 -6.58 -5.37
N THR A 296 22.25 -5.63 -6.09
CA THR A 296 22.06 -5.70 -7.55
C THR A 296 22.90 -4.69 -8.34
N SER A 297 24.00 -4.19 -7.73
CA SER A 297 24.93 -3.23 -8.35
C SER A 297 25.46 -3.62 -9.73
N ALA A 298 25.67 -4.90 -10.00
CA ALA A 298 26.08 -5.37 -11.34
C ALA A 298 25.02 -5.13 -12.43
N GLU A 299 23.72 -5.22 -12.10
CA GLU A 299 22.63 -4.84 -13.02
C GLU A 299 22.62 -3.32 -13.22
N ASP A 300 22.92 -2.55 -12.17
CA ASP A 300 23.03 -1.09 -12.22
C ASP A 300 24.14 -0.65 -13.19
N THR A 301 25.35 -1.21 -13.07
CA THR A 301 26.47 -0.92 -13.98
C THR A 301 26.13 -1.22 -15.45
N HIS A 302 25.50 -2.36 -15.71
CA HIS A 302 25.05 -2.71 -17.06
C HIS A 302 24.07 -1.68 -17.62
N LEU A 303 23.08 -1.27 -16.82
CA LEU A 303 22.08 -0.27 -17.23
C LEU A 303 22.67 1.14 -17.39
N ARG A 304 23.71 1.50 -16.62
CA ARG A 304 24.45 2.76 -16.80
C ARG A 304 25.14 2.79 -18.17
N ASN A 305 25.80 1.71 -18.59
CA ASN A 305 26.43 1.64 -19.91
C ASN A 305 25.41 1.79 -21.06
N VAL A 306 24.25 1.13 -20.96
CA VAL A 306 23.15 1.29 -21.93
C VAL A 306 22.60 2.72 -21.93
N SER A 307 22.54 3.36 -20.76
CA SER A 307 22.10 4.76 -20.62
C SER A 307 23.06 5.72 -21.31
N LEU A 308 24.37 5.53 -21.11
CA LEU A 308 25.42 6.33 -21.77
C LEU A 308 25.32 6.20 -23.30
N GLN A 309 25.22 4.98 -23.82
CA GLN A 309 25.07 4.74 -25.25
C GLN A 309 23.87 5.50 -25.84
N ARG A 310 22.70 5.39 -25.21
CA ARG A 310 21.47 6.05 -25.69
C ARG A 310 21.53 7.58 -25.59
N ARG A 311 22.26 8.13 -24.62
CA ARG A 311 22.47 9.58 -24.49
C ARG A 311 23.31 10.11 -25.64
N VAL A 312 24.39 9.40 -25.98
CA VAL A 312 25.24 9.71 -27.14
C VAL A 312 24.43 9.64 -28.44
N GLU A 313 23.62 8.59 -28.63
CA GLU A 313 22.74 8.44 -29.80
C GLU A 313 21.74 9.60 -29.97
N LYS A 314 21.35 10.27 -28.87
CA LYS A 314 20.46 11.44 -28.89
C LYS A 314 21.18 12.79 -28.86
N GLY A 315 22.51 12.81 -28.98
CA GLY A 315 23.30 14.04 -28.89
C GLY A 315 23.25 14.71 -27.50
N MET A 316 22.86 13.98 -26.45
CA MET A 316 22.87 14.47 -25.08
C MET A 316 24.30 14.32 -24.53
N GLY A 317 24.98 15.43 -24.24
CA GLY A 317 26.38 15.42 -23.78
C GLY A 317 26.65 14.48 -22.58
N ASN A 318 27.89 13.98 -22.52
CA ASN A 318 28.38 13.12 -21.44
C ASN A 318 28.42 13.90 -20.12
N ALA A 319 27.41 13.72 -19.26
CA ALA A 319 27.52 14.12 -17.85
C ALA A 319 28.22 12.98 -17.10
N GLY A 320 29.51 12.82 -17.36
CA GLY A 320 30.34 11.79 -16.73
C GLY A 320 30.85 12.18 -15.34
N SER A 321 30.51 13.37 -14.83
CA SER A 321 31.05 13.91 -13.57
C SER A 321 30.10 13.84 -12.37
N ASP A 322 28.81 13.55 -12.55
CA ASP A 322 27.80 13.71 -11.48
C ASP A 322 27.28 12.38 -10.90
N GLU A 323 27.86 11.23 -11.26
CA GLU A 323 27.34 9.88 -10.89
C GLU A 323 28.13 9.17 -9.78
N SER A 324 28.99 9.90 -9.03
CA SER A 324 29.82 9.38 -7.94
C SER A 324 29.32 9.72 -6.53
N SER A 325 28.01 9.86 -6.32
CA SER A 325 27.43 10.10 -4.98
C SER A 325 26.13 9.34 -4.80
#